data_AF-L1LAN9-F1
#
_entry.id   AF-L1LAN9-F1
#
_cell.length_a   1.000
_cell.length_b   1.000
_cell.length_c   1.000
_cell.angle_alpha   90.00
_cell.angle_beta   90.00
_cell.angle_gamma   90.00
#
_symmetry.space_group_name_H-M   'P 1'
#
loop_
_entity.id
_entity.type
_entity.pdbx_description
1 polymer ?
#
loop_
_entity_poly.entity_id
_entity_poly.type
_entity_poly.pdbx_seq_one_letter_code
_entity_poly.pdbx_strand_id
1 'polypeptide(L)'
;MKVLALLWTVCLVRFCSAGCCGCFGGGKSKSKSKTRTSDDDNEPQVTTKPSTPATLDLANPDTSKLDMHTETESGVSLKTYSPKGGNHVSSVVDADKELWKASGDEKCLLAEYYAKGKVELLFLEVENGGKLSTRYFEKVDGAWKEIAEKDFDEKAKTMIGESGKDSTLDIIHPSRLLCKSFDYSFSSNAVQLIVSNKGLSISKLVDGSEDIYTPSSEETLDHTKLYLNRDNEPELILVVTTSSGTSKETYLELKDGKWTVCNNSEERMKGLRTSAEWISNFDMDLSLANSTTECSIFEAVLFGITTRHFYPKPGHLVIGVKDGDKELWKSAASTVSTNYASRVNARGYYCLSCLIYKGSVELLETVVVENNSRGKKHFEKTANGTWKSIGYNDFDKKLKNIKNGVTNPSTPSSK
;
A
#
# COMPACT_ATOMS: atom_id res chain seq x y z
N MET A 1 17.70 50.34 -10.55
CA MET A 1 18.55 49.52 -9.67
C MET A 1 17.97 49.49 -8.26
N LYS A 2 17.17 48.48 -7.94
CA LYS A 2 16.96 47.99 -6.56
C LYS A 2 16.74 46.49 -6.68
N VAL A 3 17.75 45.74 -6.27
CA VAL A 3 17.82 44.28 -6.25
C VAL A 3 16.91 43.82 -5.11
N LEU A 4 15.81 43.15 -5.44
CA LEU A 4 14.99 42.44 -4.46
C LEU A 4 15.52 41.01 -4.37
N ALA A 5 16.33 40.78 -3.34
CA ALA A 5 16.75 39.45 -2.93
C ALA A 5 15.52 38.68 -2.43
N LEU A 6 15.02 37.76 -3.25
CA LEU A 6 14.06 36.75 -2.84
C LEU A 6 14.80 35.71 -1.98
N LEU A 7 14.60 35.79 -0.66
CA LEU A 7 14.94 34.72 0.27
C LEU A 7 13.99 33.54 0.02
N TRP A 8 14.54 32.44 -0.48
CA TRP A 8 13.85 31.16 -0.60
C TRP A 8 13.74 30.51 0.78
N THR A 9 12.63 30.69 1.47
CA THR A 9 12.24 29.78 2.55
C THR A 9 11.64 28.52 1.93
N VAL A 10 12.49 27.53 1.67
CA VAL A 10 12.08 26.17 1.30
C VAL A 10 11.37 25.55 2.49
N CYS A 11 10.04 25.50 2.45
CA CYS A 11 9.23 24.75 3.41
C CYS A 11 9.65 23.29 3.39
N LEU A 12 10.18 22.85 4.53
CA LEU A 12 10.49 21.47 4.84
C LEU A 12 9.21 20.63 4.69
N VAL A 13 9.19 19.74 3.72
CA VAL A 13 8.24 18.63 3.69
C VAL A 13 8.54 17.78 4.92
N ARG A 14 7.74 17.96 5.96
CA ARG A 14 7.63 16.94 7.00
C ARG A 14 7.10 15.69 6.31
N PHE A 15 7.87 14.61 6.29
CA PHE A 15 7.27 13.28 6.38
C PHE A 15 6.61 13.23 7.76
N CYS A 16 5.41 13.80 7.84
CA CYS A 16 4.68 13.97 9.07
C CYS A 16 4.03 12.63 9.41
N SER A 17 4.84 11.68 9.89
CA SER A 17 4.33 10.77 10.92
C SER A 17 4.05 11.65 12.13
N ALA A 18 2.80 12.09 12.25
CA ALA A 18 2.17 12.72 13.41
C ALA A 18 2.97 12.49 14.71
N GLY A 19 3.47 13.58 15.28
CA GLY A 19 4.07 13.58 16.60
C GLY A 19 3.31 14.56 17.47
N CYS A 20 3.03 14.17 18.72
CA CYS A 20 3.71 14.84 19.82
C CYS A 20 3.59 14.09 21.15
N CYS A 21 4.57 14.44 21.97
CA CYS A 21 4.84 14.10 23.35
C CYS A 21 3.80 14.69 24.32
N GLY A 22 3.60 14.01 25.46
CA GLY A 22 3.24 14.62 26.73
C GLY A 22 1.74 14.78 27.05
N CYS A 23 1.24 13.89 27.92
CA CYS A 23 0.46 14.29 29.10
C CYS A 23 0.36 13.11 30.07
N PHE A 24 1.00 13.26 31.24
CA PHE A 24 0.83 12.44 32.43
C PHE A 24 -0.60 12.58 32.97
N GLY A 25 -1.24 11.48 33.32
CA GLY A 25 -2.50 11.46 34.04
C GLY A 25 -2.70 10.12 34.75
N GLY A 26 -2.22 10.04 36.00
CA GLY A 26 -2.37 8.86 36.84
C GLY A 26 -3.82 8.64 37.25
N GLY A 27 -4.37 7.47 36.93
CA GLY A 27 -5.66 6.98 37.41
C GLY A 27 -5.52 5.54 37.89
N LYS A 28 -5.52 5.35 39.21
CA LYS A 28 -5.51 4.01 39.84
C LYS A 28 -6.86 3.32 39.58
N SER A 29 -6.86 2.21 38.86
CA SER A 29 -7.99 1.28 38.81
C SER A 29 -7.57 -0.07 39.41
N LYS A 30 -8.33 -0.52 40.41
CA LYS A 30 -8.06 -1.73 41.20
C LYS A 30 -8.49 -2.97 40.41
N SER A 31 -7.52 -3.85 40.14
CA SER A 31 -7.73 -5.22 39.67
C SER A 31 -8.35 -6.10 40.75
N LYS A 32 -9.40 -6.86 40.41
CA LYS A 32 -9.85 -8.05 41.15
C LYS A 32 -9.49 -9.28 40.33
N SER A 33 -8.55 -10.07 40.83
CA SER A 33 -8.15 -11.36 40.27
C SER A 33 -9.26 -12.40 40.47
N LYS A 34 -9.59 -13.15 39.42
CA LYS A 34 -10.24 -14.46 39.54
C LYS A 34 -9.40 -15.47 38.78
N THR A 35 -8.77 -16.35 39.54
CA THR A 35 -8.04 -17.54 39.11
C THR A 35 -8.97 -18.50 38.36
N ARG A 36 -8.57 -18.99 37.19
CA ARG A 36 -9.01 -20.27 36.63
C ARG A 36 -7.86 -20.96 35.91
N THR A 37 -7.96 -22.27 35.99
CA THR A 37 -7.00 -23.34 35.77
C THR A 37 -6.61 -23.54 34.31
N SER A 38 -5.43 -24.12 34.14
CA SER A 38 -4.80 -24.63 32.92
C SER A 38 -5.64 -25.71 32.25
N ASP A 39 -5.79 -25.62 30.92
CA ASP A 39 -6.05 -26.75 30.02
C ASP A 39 -5.30 -26.49 28.70
N ASP A 40 -5.01 -27.60 28.02
CA ASP A 40 -3.91 -27.89 27.10
C ASP A 40 -3.74 -27.06 25.82
N ASP A 41 -2.49 -27.06 25.35
CA ASP A 41 -2.01 -26.59 24.06
C ASP A 41 -2.75 -27.28 22.89
N ASN A 42 -3.50 -26.51 22.11
CA ASN A 42 -3.76 -26.86 20.72
C ASN A 42 -3.73 -25.60 19.85
N GLU A 43 -2.76 -25.55 18.95
CA GLU A 43 -2.61 -24.55 17.90
C GLU A 43 -3.86 -24.54 17.01
N PRO A 44 -4.62 -23.44 16.91
CA PRO A 44 -5.78 -23.41 16.03
C PRO A 44 -5.31 -23.37 14.58
N GLN A 45 -5.42 -24.49 13.88
CA GLN A 45 -5.42 -24.50 12.43
C GLN A 45 -6.58 -23.63 11.93
N VAL A 46 -6.26 -22.61 11.13
CA VAL A 46 -7.24 -21.76 10.46
C VAL A 46 -7.97 -22.62 9.42
N THR A 47 -9.07 -23.25 9.82
CA THR A 47 -9.99 -23.92 8.89
C THR A 47 -10.76 -22.85 8.13
N THR A 48 -10.39 -22.61 6.88
CA THR A 48 -11.16 -21.77 5.96
C THR A 48 -12.50 -22.45 5.66
N LYS A 49 -13.60 -21.73 5.86
CA LYS A 49 -14.94 -22.20 5.50
C LYS A 49 -14.96 -22.51 3.99
N PRO A 50 -15.55 -23.63 3.53
CA PRO A 50 -15.60 -23.94 2.09
C PRO A 50 -16.36 -22.83 1.35
N SER A 51 -15.77 -22.32 0.27
CA SER A 51 -16.44 -21.38 -0.64
C SER A 51 -16.99 -22.09 -1.86
N THR A 52 -18.07 -21.55 -2.44
CA THR A 52 -18.77 -22.15 -3.58
C THR A 52 -18.10 -21.72 -4.90
N PRO A 53 -17.81 -22.65 -5.83
CA PRO A 53 -17.26 -22.29 -7.13
C PRO A 53 -18.27 -21.52 -7.97
N ALA A 54 -17.81 -20.45 -8.60
CA ALA A 54 -18.55 -19.62 -9.55
C ALA A 54 -17.83 -19.56 -10.89
N THR A 55 -18.60 -19.35 -11.95
CA THR A 55 -18.10 -19.04 -13.29
C THR A 55 -18.32 -17.55 -13.54
N LEU A 56 -17.26 -16.84 -13.92
CA LEU A 56 -17.36 -15.48 -14.45
C LEU A 56 -17.58 -15.57 -15.96
N ASP A 57 -18.79 -15.24 -16.42
CA ASP A 57 -19.07 -15.00 -17.84
C ASP A 57 -18.95 -13.50 -18.12
N LEU A 58 -17.97 -13.11 -18.94
CA LEU A 58 -17.72 -11.72 -19.32
C LEU A 58 -18.89 -11.11 -20.12
N ALA A 59 -19.65 -11.93 -20.84
CA ALA A 59 -20.81 -11.51 -21.62
C ALA A 59 -22.07 -11.39 -20.74
N ASN A 60 -22.24 -12.29 -19.77
CA ASN A 60 -23.40 -12.33 -18.88
C ASN A 60 -23.03 -12.71 -17.43
N PRO A 61 -22.44 -11.80 -16.65
CA PRO A 61 -21.93 -12.10 -15.32
C PRO A 61 -23.07 -12.36 -14.31
N ASP A 62 -22.88 -13.37 -13.45
CA ASP A 62 -23.82 -13.70 -12.36
C ASP A 62 -23.63 -12.74 -11.18
N THR A 63 -24.39 -11.64 -11.18
CA THR A 63 -24.35 -10.61 -10.13
C THR A 63 -24.87 -11.09 -8.77
N SER A 64 -25.42 -12.30 -8.67
CA SER A 64 -25.75 -12.91 -7.37
C SER A 64 -24.51 -13.47 -6.65
N LYS A 65 -23.47 -13.83 -7.41
CA LYS A 65 -22.21 -14.40 -6.92
C LYS A 65 -21.01 -13.48 -7.04
N LEU A 66 -21.12 -12.46 -7.89
CA LEU A 66 -20.04 -11.52 -8.19
C LEU A 66 -20.48 -10.10 -7.86
N ASP A 67 -19.55 -9.33 -7.32
CA ASP A 67 -19.61 -7.87 -7.38
C ASP A 67 -19.04 -7.43 -8.72
N MET A 68 -19.75 -6.50 -9.37
CA MET A 68 -19.38 -5.96 -10.67
C MET A 68 -19.43 -4.44 -10.61
N HIS A 69 -18.32 -3.82 -10.96
CA HIS A 69 -18.21 -2.39 -11.15
C HIS A 69 -17.96 -2.09 -12.64
N THR A 70 -18.53 -1.02 -13.17
CA THR A 70 -18.32 -0.59 -14.55
C THR A 70 -18.11 0.91 -14.57
N GLU A 71 -16.99 1.31 -15.18
CA GLU A 71 -16.62 2.69 -15.40
C GLU A 71 -16.37 2.91 -16.89
N THR A 72 -16.64 4.12 -17.37
CA THR A 72 -16.22 4.53 -18.71
C THR A 72 -15.65 5.93 -18.66
N GLU A 73 -14.33 6.03 -18.87
CA GLU A 73 -13.62 7.28 -18.86
C GLU A 73 -12.74 7.41 -20.10
N SER A 74 -12.76 8.57 -20.75
CA SER A 74 -11.89 8.87 -21.89
C SER A 74 -11.93 7.81 -23.01
N GLY A 75 -13.10 7.20 -23.20
CA GLY A 75 -13.37 6.14 -24.17
C GLY A 75 -12.82 4.76 -23.80
N VAL A 76 -12.24 4.60 -22.61
CA VAL A 76 -11.89 3.30 -22.03
C VAL A 76 -13.07 2.84 -21.17
N SER A 77 -13.64 1.68 -21.50
CA SER A 77 -14.58 0.98 -20.63
C SER A 77 -13.81 0.01 -19.75
N LEU A 78 -13.93 0.19 -18.43
CA LEU A 78 -13.40 -0.71 -17.41
C LEU A 78 -14.56 -1.48 -16.77
N LYS A 79 -14.41 -2.80 -16.65
CA LYS A 79 -15.27 -3.62 -15.82
C LYS A 79 -14.43 -4.41 -14.83
N THR A 80 -14.77 -4.32 -13.56
CA THR A 80 -14.09 -5.03 -12.48
C THR A 80 -15.03 -6.06 -11.89
N TYR A 81 -14.54 -7.28 -11.69
CA TYR A 81 -15.29 -8.40 -11.16
C TYR A 81 -14.56 -9.01 -9.97
N SER A 82 -15.26 -9.17 -8.85
CA SER A 82 -14.76 -9.86 -7.66
C SER A 82 -15.82 -10.81 -7.10
N PRO A 83 -15.43 -11.99 -6.55
CA PRO A 83 -16.38 -12.91 -5.96
C PRO A 83 -16.94 -12.36 -4.66
N LYS A 84 -18.28 -12.40 -4.52
CA LYS A 84 -18.97 -12.10 -3.25
C LYS A 84 -18.57 -13.10 -2.17
N GLY A 85 -18.61 -12.67 -0.92
CA GLY A 85 -18.29 -13.49 0.25
C GLY A 85 -18.94 -14.88 0.21
N GLY A 86 -18.13 -15.92 0.39
CA GLY A 86 -18.57 -17.32 0.31
C GLY A 86 -18.51 -17.93 -1.10
N ASN A 87 -18.09 -17.19 -2.12
CA ASN A 87 -17.84 -17.69 -3.47
C ASN A 87 -16.35 -17.58 -3.84
N HIS A 88 -15.93 -18.28 -4.89
CA HIS A 88 -14.66 -18.07 -5.56
C HIS A 88 -14.84 -18.28 -7.07
N VAL A 89 -14.12 -17.52 -7.90
CA VAL A 89 -14.18 -17.74 -9.35
C VAL A 89 -13.25 -18.90 -9.71
N SER A 90 -13.84 -19.97 -10.25
CA SER A 90 -13.16 -21.21 -10.65
C SER A 90 -13.01 -21.35 -12.16
N SER A 91 -13.70 -20.51 -12.94
CA SER A 91 -13.57 -20.44 -14.40
C SER A 91 -13.97 -19.06 -14.91
N VAL A 92 -13.35 -18.61 -15.99
CA VAL A 92 -13.70 -17.40 -16.74
C VAL A 92 -14.04 -17.80 -18.16
N VAL A 93 -15.19 -17.33 -18.65
CA VAL A 93 -15.69 -17.58 -20.01
C VAL A 93 -16.09 -16.25 -20.67
N ASP A 94 -16.07 -16.21 -21.99
CA ASP A 94 -16.71 -15.16 -22.79
C ASP A 94 -17.85 -15.81 -23.57
N ALA A 95 -19.07 -15.69 -23.05
CA ALA A 95 -20.23 -16.48 -23.46
C ALA A 95 -19.96 -18.00 -23.35
N ASP A 96 -19.87 -18.72 -24.47
CA ASP A 96 -19.67 -20.16 -24.53
C ASP A 96 -18.19 -20.59 -24.61
N LYS A 97 -17.26 -19.62 -24.71
CA LYS A 97 -15.83 -19.90 -24.87
C LYS A 97 -15.09 -19.84 -23.54
N GLU A 98 -14.52 -20.97 -23.11
CA GLU A 98 -13.66 -21.04 -21.93
C GLU A 98 -12.34 -20.28 -22.19
N LEU A 99 -12.05 -19.31 -21.33
CA LEU A 99 -10.84 -18.49 -21.39
C LEU A 99 -9.82 -18.98 -20.35
N TRP A 100 -10.29 -19.23 -19.14
CA TRP A 100 -9.47 -19.71 -18.04
C TRP A 100 -10.26 -20.65 -17.13
N LYS A 101 -9.57 -21.64 -16.56
CA LYS A 101 -10.13 -22.57 -15.59
C LYS A 101 -9.09 -22.86 -14.51
N ALA A 102 -9.54 -22.87 -13.27
CA ALA A 102 -8.72 -23.21 -12.12
C ALA A 102 -8.16 -24.63 -12.23
N SER A 103 -6.89 -24.78 -11.86
CA SER A 103 -6.25 -26.07 -11.62
C SER A 103 -5.91 -26.23 -10.13
N GLY A 104 -6.28 -27.37 -9.53
CA GLY A 104 -6.02 -27.63 -8.12
C GLY A 104 -6.74 -26.62 -7.20
N ASP A 105 -5.97 -25.91 -6.38
CA ASP A 105 -6.47 -24.94 -5.40
C ASP A 105 -6.53 -23.51 -5.95
N GLU A 106 -6.38 -23.33 -7.27
CA GLU A 106 -6.46 -22.02 -7.92
C GLU A 106 -7.84 -21.36 -7.76
N LYS A 107 -7.83 -20.05 -7.50
CA LYS A 107 -9.03 -19.22 -7.41
C LYS A 107 -8.73 -17.87 -8.03
N CYS A 108 -9.60 -17.41 -8.93
CA CYS A 108 -9.53 -16.04 -9.42
C CYS A 108 -10.18 -15.12 -8.38
N LEU A 109 -9.40 -14.18 -7.84
CA LEU A 109 -9.82 -13.22 -6.81
C LEU A 109 -10.34 -11.91 -7.41
N LEU A 110 -9.82 -11.54 -8.58
CA LEU A 110 -10.14 -10.29 -9.26
C LEU A 110 -9.98 -10.49 -10.77
N ALA A 111 -10.93 -9.98 -11.54
CA ALA A 111 -10.80 -9.84 -12.98
C ALA A 111 -11.08 -8.39 -13.39
N GLU A 112 -10.26 -7.85 -14.27
CA GLU A 112 -10.42 -6.50 -14.83
C GLU A 112 -10.45 -6.59 -16.36
N TYR A 113 -11.55 -6.19 -16.95
CA TYR A 113 -11.75 -6.15 -18.39
C TYR A 113 -11.67 -4.70 -18.87
N TYR A 114 -10.92 -4.49 -19.95
CA TYR A 114 -10.66 -3.18 -20.54
C TYR A 114 -11.04 -3.19 -22.01
N ALA A 115 -11.79 -2.19 -22.46
CA ALA A 115 -12.12 -2.04 -23.87
C ALA A 115 -12.00 -0.59 -24.35
N LYS A 116 -11.29 -0.38 -25.46
CA LYS A 116 -11.26 0.90 -26.18
C LYS A 116 -11.11 0.67 -27.68
N GLY A 117 -12.12 1.10 -28.44
CA GLY A 117 -12.16 0.89 -29.89
C GLY A 117 -12.20 -0.60 -30.22
N LYS A 118 -11.14 -1.13 -30.85
CA LYS A 118 -11.00 -2.54 -31.21
C LYS A 118 -10.11 -3.35 -30.28
N VAL A 119 -9.51 -2.71 -29.27
CA VAL A 119 -8.62 -3.39 -28.32
C VAL A 119 -9.43 -3.76 -27.10
N GLU A 120 -9.43 -5.05 -26.76
CA GLU A 120 -10.02 -5.61 -25.55
C GLU A 120 -8.92 -6.37 -24.79
N LEU A 121 -8.73 -6.06 -23.51
CA LEU A 121 -7.75 -6.70 -22.64
C LEU A 121 -8.44 -7.25 -21.39
N LEU A 122 -7.87 -8.30 -20.82
CA LEU A 122 -8.34 -8.89 -19.57
C LEU A 122 -7.14 -9.18 -18.67
N PHE A 123 -7.26 -8.76 -17.42
CA PHE A 123 -6.35 -9.10 -16.34
C PHE A 123 -7.06 -10.03 -15.36
N LEU A 124 -6.39 -11.08 -14.89
CA LEU A 124 -6.85 -11.95 -13.82
C LEU A 124 -5.80 -12.00 -12.69
N GLU A 125 -6.24 -11.82 -11.44
CA GLU A 125 -5.45 -12.12 -10.25
C GLU A 125 -5.87 -13.48 -9.69
N VAL A 126 -4.94 -14.43 -9.68
CA VAL A 126 -5.16 -15.83 -9.31
C VAL A 126 -4.36 -16.19 -8.08
N GLU A 127 -5.04 -16.65 -7.04
CA GLU A 127 -4.46 -17.23 -5.84
C GLU A 127 -4.33 -18.75 -5.99
N ASN A 128 -3.19 -19.31 -5.62
CA ASN A 128 -2.98 -20.75 -5.50
C ASN A 128 -2.26 -21.05 -4.19
N GLY A 129 -2.97 -21.65 -3.22
CA GLY A 129 -2.41 -22.02 -1.92
C GLY A 129 -1.72 -20.85 -1.19
N GLY A 130 -2.33 -19.66 -1.20
CA GLY A 130 -1.79 -18.44 -0.59
C GLY A 130 -0.74 -17.70 -1.41
N LYS A 131 -0.36 -18.18 -2.60
CA LYS A 131 0.52 -17.46 -3.54
C LYS A 131 -0.32 -16.75 -4.60
N LEU A 132 -0.09 -15.46 -4.78
CA LEU A 132 -0.72 -14.67 -5.84
C LEU A 132 0.10 -14.75 -7.13
N SER A 133 -0.61 -14.85 -8.24
CA SER A 133 -0.09 -14.80 -9.61
C SER A 133 -1.05 -14.02 -10.49
N THR A 134 -0.57 -13.49 -11.60
CA THR A 134 -1.38 -12.68 -12.52
C THR A 134 -1.36 -13.29 -13.92
N ARG A 135 -2.47 -13.12 -14.65
CA ARG A 135 -2.60 -13.54 -16.04
C ARG A 135 -3.17 -12.39 -16.87
N TYR A 136 -2.74 -12.31 -18.12
CA TYR A 136 -3.05 -11.19 -19.01
C TYR A 136 -3.49 -11.73 -20.37
N PHE A 137 -4.56 -11.17 -20.91
CA PHE A 137 -5.12 -11.63 -22.19
C PHE A 137 -5.46 -10.44 -23.09
N GLU A 138 -5.38 -10.66 -24.38
CA GLU A 138 -5.91 -9.77 -25.43
C GLU A 138 -6.91 -10.54 -26.28
N LYS A 139 -8.00 -9.87 -26.67
CA LYS A 139 -8.94 -10.41 -27.63
C LYS A 139 -8.49 -10.06 -29.05
N VAL A 140 -8.20 -11.06 -29.85
CA VAL A 140 -7.81 -10.92 -31.26
C VAL A 140 -8.75 -11.78 -32.10
N ASP A 141 -9.40 -11.18 -33.09
CA ASP A 141 -10.35 -11.86 -34.00
C ASP A 141 -11.46 -12.64 -33.26
N GLY A 142 -11.94 -12.10 -32.13
CA GLY A 142 -13.01 -12.71 -31.34
C GLY A 142 -12.57 -13.92 -30.48
N ALA A 143 -11.27 -14.12 -30.30
CA ALA A 143 -10.68 -15.12 -29.41
C ALA A 143 -9.68 -14.48 -28.44
N TRP A 144 -9.74 -14.90 -27.18
CA TRP A 144 -8.80 -14.45 -26.15
C TRP A 144 -7.47 -15.21 -26.26
N LYS A 145 -6.37 -14.48 -26.21
CA LYS A 145 -5.01 -15.02 -26.22
C LYS A 145 -4.28 -14.51 -24.99
N GLU A 146 -3.64 -15.42 -24.24
CA GLU A 146 -2.75 -15.03 -23.15
C GLU A 146 -1.52 -14.31 -23.72
N ILE A 147 -1.15 -13.19 -23.11
CA ILE A 147 -0.04 -12.32 -23.51
C ILE A 147 0.88 -12.07 -22.30
N ALA A 148 2.09 -11.59 -22.56
CA ALA A 148 2.99 -11.20 -21.47
C ALA A 148 2.50 -9.91 -20.79
N GLU A 149 2.80 -9.77 -19.49
CA GLU A 149 2.51 -8.55 -18.71
C GLU A 149 3.01 -7.28 -19.42
N LYS A 150 4.22 -7.33 -19.98
CA LYS A 150 4.80 -6.20 -20.69
C LYS A 150 3.96 -5.77 -21.91
N ASP A 151 3.44 -6.73 -22.67
CA ASP A 151 2.62 -6.46 -23.85
C ASP A 151 1.25 -5.90 -23.43
N PHE A 152 0.69 -6.43 -22.34
CA PHE A 152 -0.52 -5.91 -21.72
C PHE A 152 -0.31 -4.45 -21.29
N ASP A 153 0.76 -4.16 -20.55
CA ASP A 153 1.09 -2.82 -20.07
C ASP A 153 1.29 -1.80 -21.19
N GLU A 154 1.95 -2.19 -22.29
CA GLU A 154 2.14 -1.34 -23.45
C GLU A 154 0.78 -1.02 -24.11
N LYS A 155 -0.08 -2.02 -24.31
CA LYS A 155 -1.43 -1.84 -24.88
C LYS A 155 -2.33 -1.01 -23.95
N ALA A 156 -2.33 -1.32 -22.65
CA ALA A 156 -3.00 -0.58 -21.59
C ALA A 156 -2.61 0.91 -21.62
N LYS A 157 -1.32 1.24 -21.70
CA LYS A 157 -0.84 2.62 -21.83
C LYS A 157 -1.38 3.31 -23.08
N THR A 158 -1.47 2.60 -24.21
CA THR A 158 -2.07 3.19 -25.43
C THR A 158 -3.57 3.44 -25.29
N MET A 159 -4.30 2.63 -24.51
CA MET A 159 -5.71 2.90 -24.21
C MET A 159 -5.86 4.20 -23.42
N ILE A 160 -4.95 4.49 -22.49
CA ILE A 160 -4.99 5.73 -21.70
C ILE A 160 -4.54 6.93 -22.53
N GLY A 161 -3.55 6.79 -23.44
CA GLY A 161 -3.21 7.73 -24.52
C GLY A 161 -2.97 9.20 -24.10
N GLU A 162 -3.04 10.15 -25.07
CA GLU A 162 -3.04 11.61 -24.81
C GLU A 162 -4.19 12.06 -23.88
N SER A 163 -5.20 11.20 -23.68
CA SER A 163 -6.32 11.35 -22.76
C SER A 163 -6.00 11.08 -21.27
N GLY A 164 -4.76 10.72 -20.92
CA GLY A 164 -4.30 10.69 -19.52
C GLY A 164 -4.10 12.07 -18.88
N LYS A 165 -4.37 13.14 -19.64
CA LYS A 165 -4.60 14.49 -19.12
C LYS A 165 -6.06 14.55 -18.70
N ASP A 166 -6.29 14.59 -17.41
CA ASP A 166 -7.61 14.67 -16.76
C ASP A 166 -8.32 13.35 -16.50
N SER A 167 -7.59 12.32 -16.06
CA SER A 167 -8.21 11.08 -15.57
C SER A 167 -8.79 11.25 -14.15
N THR A 168 -9.92 10.60 -13.92
CA THR A 168 -10.62 10.45 -12.65
C THR A 168 -10.21 9.12 -12.06
N LEU A 169 -9.86 9.12 -10.78
CA LEU A 169 -9.49 7.91 -10.07
C LEU A 169 -10.55 7.59 -9.02
N ASP A 170 -11.32 6.53 -9.26
CA ASP A 170 -12.15 5.91 -8.23
C ASP A 170 -11.24 5.19 -7.23
N ILE A 171 -11.29 5.62 -5.97
CA ILE A 171 -10.46 5.06 -4.91
C ILE A 171 -10.95 3.71 -4.41
N ILE A 172 -12.23 3.36 -4.65
CA ILE A 172 -12.82 2.08 -4.22
C ILE A 172 -12.46 0.98 -5.21
N HIS A 173 -12.41 1.32 -6.50
CA HIS A 173 -12.04 0.41 -7.58
C HIS A 173 -10.82 0.97 -8.35
N PRO A 174 -9.64 1.07 -7.70
CA PRO A 174 -8.47 1.70 -8.30
C PRO A 174 -8.01 0.94 -9.55
N SER A 175 -8.23 1.55 -10.71
CA SER A 175 -7.85 0.97 -12.00
C SER A 175 -6.34 0.80 -12.13
N ARG A 176 -5.87 -0.40 -12.52
CA ARG A 176 -4.46 -0.69 -12.78
C ARG A 176 -3.88 0.11 -13.94
N LEU A 177 -4.75 0.61 -14.82
CA LEU A 177 -4.37 1.56 -15.86
C LEU A 177 -3.85 2.87 -15.24
N LEU A 178 -4.51 3.36 -14.20
CA LEU A 178 -4.28 4.68 -13.63
C LEU A 178 -3.27 4.67 -12.47
N CYS A 179 -3.23 3.58 -11.71
CA CYS A 179 -2.48 3.54 -10.45
C CYS A 179 -2.04 2.13 -10.05
N LYS A 180 -1.23 2.07 -8.99
CA LYS A 180 -0.96 0.86 -8.21
C LYS A 180 -1.53 1.04 -6.80
N SER A 181 -2.17 0.00 -6.27
CA SER A 181 -2.66 -0.05 -4.90
C SER A 181 -1.86 -1.07 -4.07
N PHE A 182 -1.67 -0.78 -2.79
CA PHE A 182 -0.94 -1.63 -1.85
C PHE A 182 -1.60 -1.61 -0.47
N ASP A 183 -2.00 -2.79 0.01
CA ASP A 183 -2.57 -2.95 1.35
C ASP A 183 -1.48 -3.29 2.36
N TYR A 184 -1.47 -2.56 3.47
CA TYR A 184 -0.54 -2.78 4.58
C TYR A 184 -1.11 -2.30 5.90
N SER A 185 -0.43 -2.67 6.98
CA SER A 185 -0.77 -2.20 8.32
C SER A 185 0.32 -1.31 8.86
N PHE A 186 -0.06 -0.16 9.44
CA PHE A 186 0.90 0.71 10.10
C PHE A 186 0.30 1.35 11.34
N SER A 187 1.01 1.21 12.46
CA SER A 187 0.55 1.76 13.76
C SER A 187 -0.87 1.31 14.14
N SER A 188 -1.20 0.04 13.85
CA SER A 188 -2.52 -0.58 14.06
C SER A 188 -3.65 -0.04 13.18
N ASN A 189 -3.36 0.75 12.15
CA ASN A 189 -4.33 1.09 11.11
C ASN A 189 -4.18 0.14 9.91
N ALA A 190 -5.31 -0.29 9.35
CA ALA A 190 -5.37 -0.86 8.01
C ALA A 190 -5.29 0.28 7.00
N VAL A 191 -4.33 0.21 6.07
CA VAL A 191 -4.06 1.29 5.13
C VAL A 191 -3.92 0.72 3.72
N GLN A 192 -4.61 1.33 2.78
CA GLN A 192 -4.36 1.14 1.35
C GLN A 192 -3.62 2.37 0.81
N LEU A 193 -2.43 2.17 0.25
CA LEU A 193 -1.69 3.20 -0.48
C LEU A 193 -2.03 3.08 -1.96
N ILE A 194 -2.47 4.17 -2.58
CA ILE A 194 -2.70 4.26 -4.02
C ILE A 194 -1.73 5.27 -4.62
N VAL A 195 -0.97 4.84 -5.62
CA VAL A 195 0.08 5.63 -6.28
C VAL A 195 -0.19 5.71 -7.76
N SER A 196 -0.25 6.92 -8.32
CA SER A 196 -0.50 7.11 -9.74
C SER A 196 0.62 6.49 -10.59
N ASN A 197 0.26 5.93 -11.74
CA ASN A 197 1.25 5.42 -12.69
C ASN A 197 2.05 6.60 -13.29
N LYS A 198 3.35 6.38 -13.51
CA LYS A 198 4.27 7.40 -13.99
C LYS A 198 3.79 7.99 -15.32
N GLY A 199 3.71 9.32 -15.38
CA GLY A 199 3.35 10.06 -16.59
C GLY A 199 1.84 10.30 -16.77
N LEU A 200 1.00 9.86 -15.83
CA LEU A 200 -0.42 10.16 -15.81
C LEU A 200 -0.72 11.39 -14.94
N SER A 201 -1.78 12.13 -15.31
CA SER A 201 -2.27 13.28 -14.54
C SER A 201 -3.69 12.99 -14.06
N ILE A 202 -3.80 12.66 -12.78
CA ILE A 202 -5.09 12.46 -12.13
C ILE A 202 -5.67 13.84 -11.78
N SER A 203 -6.77 14.23 -12.42
CA SER A 203 -7.45 15.53 -12.20
C SER A 203 -8.52 15.47 -11.13
N LYS A 204 -8.97 14.27 -10.75
CA LYS A 204 -10.03 14.09 -9.77
C LYS A 204 -9.92 12.74 -9.06
N LEU A 205 -10.21 12.75 -7.75
CA LEU A 205 -10.47 11.56 -6.95
C LEU A 205 -11.97 11.47 -6.67
N VAL A 206 -12.54 10.28 -6.86
CA VAL A 206 -13.95 9.99 -6.59
C VAL A 206 -14.10 8.73 -5.72
N ASP A 207 -15.22 8.65 -5.02
CA ASP A 207 -15.74 7.46 -4.34
C ASP A 207 -17.01 7.06 -5.09
N GLY A 208 -16.87 6.18 -6.07
CA GLY A 208 -17.93 5.93 -7.06
C GLY A 208 -18.37 7.21 -7.76
N SER A 209 -19.58 7.69 -7.46
CA SER A 209 -20.12 8.94 -8.04
C SER A 209 -19.83 10.20 -7.23
N GLU A 210 -19.32 10.08 -6.00
CA GLU A 210 -19.09 11.23 -5.12
C GLU A 210 -17.69 11.81 -5.36
N ASP A 211 -17.62 13.13 -5.59
CA ASP A 211 -16.36 13.85 -5.72
C ASP A 211 -15.64 13.93 -4.36
N ILE A 212 -14.39 13.46 -4.28
CA ILE A 212 -13.57 13.55 -3.06
C ILE A 212 -12.66 14.77 -3.12
N TYR A 213 -11.84 14.85 -4.18
CA TYR A 213 -10.79 15.85 -4.29
C TYR A 213 -10.42 16.13 -5.73
N THR A 214 -10.29 17.41 -6.07
CA THR A 214 -9.83 17.90 -7.38
C THR A 214 -8.54 18.70 -7.15
N PRO A 215 -7.35 18.19 -7.54
CA PRO A 215 -6.13 18.98 -7.52
C PRO A 215 -6.30 20.27 -8.33
N SER A 216 -5.64 21.35 -7.90
CA SER A 216 -5.59 22.58 -8.72
C SER A 216 -4.79 22.34 -10.00
N SER A 217 -4.89 23.23 -10.99
CA SER A 217 -4.14 23.13 -12.25
C SER A 217 -2.61 23.14 -12.10
N GLU A 218 -2.10 23.57 -10.94
CA GLU A 218 -0.68 23.60 -10.59
C GLU A 218 -0.26 22.45 -9.66
N GLU A 219 -1.23 21.64 -9.21
CA GLU A 219 -1.03 20.48 -8.35
C GLU A 219 -1.08 19.20 -9.18
N THR A 220 -0.19 18.27 -8.88
CA THR A 220 -0.22 16.90 -9.42
C THR A 220 -0.39 15.92 -8.26
N LEU A 221 -1.24 14.91 -8.44
CA LEU A 221 -1.40 13.86 -7.44
C LEU A 221 -0.16 12.97 -7.38
N ASP A 222 0.48 12.89 -6.21
CA ASP A 222 1.60 11.98 -5.96
C ASP A 222 1.08 10.61 -5.50
N HIS A 223 0.32 10.61 -4.40
CA HIS A 223 -0.31 9.41 -3.88
C HIS A 223 -1.49 9.76 -2.97
N THR A 224 -2.31 8.75 -2.67
CA THR A 224 -3.32 8.84 -1.62
C THR A 224 -3.20 7.65 -0.67
N LYS A 225 -3.56 7.84 0.60
CA LYS A 225 -3.67 6.77 1.58
C LYS A 225 -5.07 6.71 2.13
N LEU A 226 -5.70 5.55 2.00
CA LEU A 226 -7.00 5.27 2.58
C LEU A 226 -6.78 4.59 3.93
N TYR A 227 -7.40 5.12 4.98
CA TYR A 227 -7.46 4.50 6.30
C TYR A 227 -8.81 3.80 6.43
N LEU A 228 -8.74 2.48 6.55
CA LEU A 228 -9.89 1.60 6.45
C LEU A 228 -10.48 1.31 7.83
N ASN A 229 -11.80 1.18 7.89
CA ASN A 229 -12.52 0.70 9.07
C ASN A 229 -12.45 -0.84 9.16
N ARG A 230 -13.22 -1.43 10.08
CA ARG A 230 -13.22 -2.89 10.31
C ARG A 230 -13.87 -3.70 9.20
N ASP A 231 -14.69 -3.04 8.38
CA ASP A 231 -15.38 -3.61 7.24
C ASP A 231 -14.57 -3.40 5.94
N ASN A 232 -13.33 -2.89 6.06
CA ASN A 232 -12.42 -2.53 4.97
C ASN A 232 -12.90 -1.35 4.10
N GLU A 233 -13.81 -0.52 4.61
CA GLU A 233 -14.26 0.67 3.92
C GLU A 233 -13.43 1.89 4.35
N PRO A 234 -13.08 2.81 3.43
CA PRO A 234 -12.33 4.01 3.77
C PRO A 234 -13.17 5.00 4.58
N GLU A 235 -12.63 5.48 5.71
CA GLU A 235 -13.26 6.51 6.55
C GLU A 235 -12.44 7.80 6.67
N LEU A 236 -11.15 7.71 6.35
CA LEU A 236 -10.22 8.83 6.33
C LEU A 236 -9.26 8.65 5.15
N ILE A 237 -9.02 9.73 4.42
CA ILE A 237 -8.14 9.77 3.26
C ILE A 237 -7.07 10.82 3.49
N LEU A 238 -5.82 10.49 3.18
CA LEU A 238 -4.75 11.47 2.98
C LEU A 238 -4.48 11.58 1.49
N VAL A 239 -4.76 12.75 0.90
CA VAL A 239 -4.36 13.10 -0.46
C VAL A 239 -3.05 13.87 -0.40
N VAL A 240 -2.04 13.39 -1.14
CA VAL A 240 -0.74 14.06 -1.26
C VAL A 240 -0.58 14.57 -2.68
N THR A 241 -0.52 15.89 -2.83
CA THR A 241 -0.23 16.54 -4.11
C THR A 241 1.14 17.20 -4.09
N THR A 242 1.68 17.48 -5.26
CA THR A 242 2.89 18.30 -5.42
C THR A 242 2.63 19.49 -6.34
N SER A 243 3.14 20.65 -5.95
CA SER A 243 3.16 21.87 -6.75
C SER A 243 4.54 22.52 -6.64
N SER A 244 5.17 22.78 -7.79
CA SER A 244 6.51 23.39 -7.87
C SER A 244 7.56 22.72 -6.96
N GLY A 245 7.53 21.38 -6.87
CA GLY A 245 8.44 20.58 -6.04
C GLY A 245 8.11 20.53 -4.53
N THR A 246 7.11 21.30 -4.09
CA THR A 246 6.59 21.28 -2.72
C THR A 246 5.40 20.34 -2.64
N SER A 247 5.36 19.49 -1.61
CA SER A 247 4.20 18.63 -1.38
C SER A 247 3.19 19.29 -0.46
N LYS A 248 1.92 18.96 -0.66
CA LYS A 248 0.79 19.36 0.17
C LYS A 248 0.03 18.10 0.60
N GLU A 249 -0.31 18.05 1.88
CA GLU A 249 -1.12 16.97 2.47
C GLU A 249 -2.51 17.52 2.79
N THR A 250 -3.55 16.86 2.27
CA THR A 250 -4.95 17.16 2.58
C THR A 250 -5.59 15.92 3.18
N TYR A 251 -6.14 16.03 4.39
CA TYR A 251 -6.91 14.95 4.99
C TYR A 251 -8.41 15.17 4.75
N LEU A 252 -9.13 14.12 4.36
CA LEU A 252 -10.58 14.13 4.22
C LEU A 252 -11.20 12.98 5.03
N GLU A 253 -12.30 13.23 5.72
CA GLU A 253 -13.06 12.21 6.45
C GLU A 253 -14.47 12.06 5.88
N LEU A 254 -14.96 10.83 5.89
CA LEU A 254 -16.33 10.52 5.49
C LEU A 254 -17.28 10.84 6.66
N LYS A 255 -18.22 11.74 6.44
CA LYS A 255 -19.27 12.12 7.39
C LYS A 255 -20.61 12.19 6.68
N ASP A 256 -21.59 11.47 7.21
CA ASP A 256 -22.95 11.45 6.66
C ASP A 256 -22.99 11.15 5.16
N GLY A 257 -22.12 10.23 4.70
CA GLY A 257 -21.99 9.84 3.30
C GLY A 257 -21.27 10.84 2.40
N LYS A 258 -20.59 11.86 2.95
CA LYS A 258 -19.84 12.87 2.19
C LYS A 258 -18.42 13.06 2.70
N TRP A 259 -17.50 13.27 1.77
CA TRP A 259 -16.10 13.56 2.09
C TRP A 259 -15.91 15.03 2.44
N THR A 260 -15.33 15.30 3.61
CA THR A 260 -15.10 16.67 4.10
C THR A 260 -13.69 16.82 4.67
N VAL A 261 -13.12 18.03 4.64
CA VAL A 261 -11.77 18.26 5.16
C VAL A 261 -11.67 17.89 6.64
N CYS A 262 -10.73 17.02 6.97
CA CYS A 262 -10.47 16.56 8.33
C CYS A 262 -9.33 17.36 8.97
N ASN A 263 -9.66 18.23 9.92
CA ASN A 263 -8.68 19.02 10.66
C ASN A 263 -8.05 18.27 11.84
N ASN A 264 -8.57 17.09 12.20
CA ASN A 264 -8.13 16.30 13.36
C ASN A 264 -7.81 14.85 12.95
N SER A 265 -6.99 14.72 11.91
CA SER A 265 -6.64 13.43 11.32
C SER A 265 -5.94 12.48 12.29
N GLU A 266 -5.17 13.01 13.25
CA GLU A 266 -4.52 12.19 14.29
C GLU A 266 -5.52 11.46 15.18
N GLU A 267 -6.61 12.12 15.58
CA GLU A 267 -7.65 11.49 16.38
C GLU A 267 -8.46 10.49 15.56
N ARG A 268 -8.79 10.82 14.30
CA ARG A 268 -9.46 9.89 13.39
C ARG A 268 -8.62 8.62 13.14
N MET A 269 -7.32 8.76 12.88
CA MET A 269 -6.37 7.64 12.77
C MET A 269 -6.20 6.85 14.07
N LYS A 270 -6.56 7.39 15.25
CA LYS A 270 -6.59 6.61 16.50
C LYS A 270 -7.89 5.81 16.62
N GLY A 271 -9.01 6.39 16.19
CA GLY A 271 -10.32 5.74 16.18
C GLY A 271 -10.42 4.56 15.20
N LEU A 272 -9.71 4.64 14.07
CA LEU A 272 -9.68 3.59 13.04
C LEU A 272 -8.72 2.43 13.33
N ARG A 273 -8.06 2.43 14.50
CA ARG A 273 -7.14 1.35 14.85
C ARG A 273 -7.88 0.05 15.11
N THR A 274 -7.36 -1.02 14.56
CA THR A 274 -7.83 -2.37 14.82
C THR A 274 -6.82 -3.11 15.69
N SER A 275 -7.29 -3.62 16.83
CA SER A 275 -6.49 -4.50 17.68
C SER A 275 -6.38 -5.88 17.03
N ALA A 276 -5.16 -6.38 16.90
CA ALA A 276 -4.92 -7.77 16.51
C ALA A 276 -4.36 -8.54 17.71
N GLU A 277 -4.77 -9.80 17.83
CA GLU A 277 -4.13 -10.71 18.78
C GLU A 277 -2.70 -10.99 18.34
N TRP A 278 -1.83 -11.22 19.32
CA TRP A 278 -0.45 -11.57 19.03
C TRP A 278 -0.38 -12.98 18.43
N ILE A 279 0.36 -13.11 17.32
CA ILE A 279 0.57 -14.36 16.59
C ILE A 279 2.02 -14.81 16.76
N SER A 280 2.98 -13.97 16.37
CA SER A 280 4.40 -14.34 16.44
C SER A 280 5.34 -13.15 16.52
N ASN A 281 6.56 -13.43 16.95
CA ASN A 281 7.70 -12.52 16.80
C ASN A 281 8.58 -12.99 15.64
N PHE A 282 9.16 -12.06 14.88
CA PHE A 282 10.05 -12.41 13.77
C PHE A 282 11.15 -11.37 13.53
N ASP A 283 12.17 -11.76 12.76
CA ASP A 283 13.19 -10.86 12.24
C ASP A 283 12.83 -10.46 10.80
N MET A 284 12.65 -9.16 10.56
CA MET A 284 12.35 -8.62 9.24
C MET A 284 13.60 -8.63 8.37
N ASP A 285 13.55 -9.34 7.25
CA ASP A 285 14.66 -9.44 6.29
C ASP A 285 14.44 -8.52 5.08
N LEU A 286 15.29 -7.50 4.97
CA LEU A 286 15.26 -6.48 3.93
C LEU A 286 15.70 -6.99 2.56
N SER A 287 16.29 -8.18 2.48
CA SER A 287 16.70 -8.79 1.21
C SER A 287 15.52 -9.39 0.44
N LEU A 288 14.44 -9.79 1.13
CA LEU A 288 13.31 -10.53 0.56
C LEU A 288 12.49 -9.72 -0.45
N ALA A 289 12.42 -10.18 -1.70
CA ALA A 289 11.74 -9.51 -2.81
C ALA A 289 10.22 -9.35 -2.61
N ASN A 290 9.58 -10.37 -2.01
CA ASN A 290 8.14 -10.50 -1.96
C ASN A 290 7.64 -10.59 -0.52
N SER A 291 6.37 -10.22 -0.32
CA SER A 291 5.69 -10.34 0.97
C SER A 291 5.78 -11.75 1.55
N THR A 292 5.83 -11.84 2.88
CA THR A 292 5.79 -13.10 3.63
C THR A 292 4.45 -13.27 4.34
N THR A 293 4.29 -14.36 5.08
CA THR A 293 3.16 -14.57 6.00
C THR A 293 3.08 -13.47 7.07
N GLU A 294 4.22 -12.94 7.51
CA GLU A 294 4.34 -11.98 8.61
C GLU A 294 4.50 -10.52 8.14
N CYS A 295 4.91 -10.27 6.89
CA CYS A 295 5.31 -8.94 6.43
C CYS A 295 4.77 -8.61 5.04
N SER A 296 4.11 -7.46 4.91
CA SER A 296 3.82 -6.83 3.61
C SER A 296 5.10 -6.16 3.09
N ILE A 297 5.50 -6.53 1.87
CA ILE A 297 6.67 -6.02 1.16
C ILE A 297 6.25 -5.61 -0.23
N PHE A 298 6.49 -4.35 -0.59
CA PHE A 298 6.18 -3.81 -1.91
C PHE A 298 7.11 -2.65 -2.27
N GLU A 299 7.10 -2.25 -3.54
CA GLU A 299 7.86 -1.12 -4.05
C GLU A 299 6.93 -0.12 -4.75
N ALA A 300 7.05 1.15 -4.38
CA ALA A 300 6.25 2.24 -4.90
C ALA A 300 7.12 3.46 -5.22
N VAL A 301 6.73 4.25 -6.21
CA VAL A 301 7.43 5.49 -6.57
C VAL A 301 6.70 6.67 -5.92
N LEU A 302 7.26 7.21 -4.84
CA LEU A 302 6.69 8.35 -4.11
C LEU A 302 7.59 9.57 -4.28
N PHE A 303 7.03 10.71 -4.67
CA PHE A 303 7.79 11.91 -5.05
C PHE A 303 8.87 11.64 -6.10
N GLY A 304 8.61 10.70 -7.01
CA GLY A 304 9.55 10.24 -8.03
C GLY A 304 10.71 9.37 -7.50
N ILE A 305 10.73 9.04 -6.21
CA ILE A 305 11.74 8.19 -5.58
C ILE A 305 11.18 6.78 -5.46
N THR A 306 11.87 5.81 -6.05
CA THR A 306 11.54 4.40 -5.85
C THR A 306 11.82 4.04 -4.40
N THR A 307 10.79 3.64 -3.67
CA THR A 307 10.84 3.33 -2.25
C THR A 307 10.34 1.90 -2.04
N ARG A 308 11.15 1.08 -1.37
CA ARG A 308 10.75 -0.26 -0.94
C ARG A 308 10.23 -0.20 0.48
N HIS A 309 9.07 -0.78 0.70
CA HIS A 309 8.31 -0.71 1.93
C HIS A 309 8.24 -2.07 2.62
N PHE A 310 8.43 -2.08 3.94
CA PHE A 310 8.30 -3.27 4.78
C PHE A 310 7.43 -2.93 5.98
N TYR A 311 6.32 -3.65 6.12
CA TYR A 311 5.35 -3.47 7.20
C TYR A 311 4.94 -4.82 7.79
N PRO A 312 5.07 -5.04 9.10
CA PRO A 312 4.55 -6.25 9.72
C PRO A 312 3.03 -6.30 9.57
N LYS A 313 2.52 -7.47 9.20
CA LYS A 313 1.09 -7.77 9.15
C LYS A 313 0.51 -7.82 10.57
N PRO A 314 -0.81 -7.58 10.75
CA PRO A 314 -1.44 -7.60 12.06
C PRO A 314 -1.11 -8.87 12.86
N GLY A 315 -0.81 -8.70 14.15
CA GLY A 315 -0.45 -9.80 15.05
C GLY A 315 1.02 -10.25 15.02
N HIS A 316 1.80 -9.82 14.02
CA HIS A 316 3.21 -10.13 13.93
C HIS A 316 4.08 -8.98 14.44
N LEU A 317 5.06 -9.30 15.29
CA LEU A 317 5.92 -8.30 15.92
C LEU A 317 7.38 -8.44 15.47
N VAL A 318 7.93 -7.35 14.94
CA VAL A 318 9.32 -7.32 14.48
C VAL A 318 10.26 -7.09 15.67
N ILE A 319 11.04 -8.11 16.02
CA ILE A 319 12.02 -8.05 17.12
C ILE A 319 13.47 -7.91 16.64
N GLY A 320 13.69 -7.94 15.33
CA GLY A 320 14.97 -7.67 14.70
C GLY A 320 14.81 -7.29 13.23
N VAL A 321 15.80 -6.60 12.69
CA VAL A 321 15.89 -6.22 11.28
C VAL A 321 17.25 -6.66 10.75
N LYS A 322 17.26 -7.33 9.61
CA LYS A 322 18.47 -7.84 8.94
C LYS A 322 18.41 -7.63 7.44
N ASP A 323 19.55 -7.67 6.77
CA ASP A 323 19.66 -7.73 5.30
C ASP A 323 20.41 -9.02 4.94
N GLY A 324 19.65 -10.06 4.57
CA GLY A 324 20.15 -11.44 4.48
C GLY A 324 20.67 -11.91 5.83
N ASP A 325 21.96 -12.22 5.92
CA ASP A 325 22.61 -12.68 7.15
C ASP A 325 23.13 -11.54 8.05
N LYS A 326 23.02 -10.27 7.61
CA LYS A 326 23.59 -9.13 8.34
C LYS A 326 22.54 -8.47 9.22
N GLU A 327 22.71 -8.57 10.54
CA GLU A 327 21.87 -7.87 11.51
C GLU A 327 22.09 -6.34 11.46
N LEU A 328 21.00 -5.58 11.45
CA LEU A 328 21.00 -4.11 11.45
C LEU A 328 20.46 -3.53 12.75
N TRP A 329 19.48 -4.21 13.33
CA TRP A 329 18.89 -3.83 14.61
C TRP A 329 18.30 -5.06 15.29
N LYS A 330 18.44 -5.13 16.62
CA LYS A 330 17.79 -6.15 17.44
C LYS A 330 17.15 -5.49 18.65
N SER A 331 15.98 -5.99 19.02
CA SER A 331 15.27 -5.55 20.22
C SER A 331 16.08 -5.84 21.48
N ALA A 332 16.25 -4.82 22.32
CA ALA A 332 16.89 -4.94 23.63
C ALA A 332 16.07 -5.80 24.62
N ALA A 333 14.77 -6.01 24.33
CA ALA A 333 13.91 -6.90 25.11
C ALA A 333 14.26 -8.40 24.94
N SER A 334 15.26 -8.75 24.12
CA SER A 334 15.76 -10.12 23.96
C SER A 334 16.44 -10.69 25.22
N THR A 335 16.71 -9.86 26.23
CA THR A 335 16.99 -10.37 27.58
C THR A 335 15.66 -10.48 28.34
N VAL A 336 15.09 -11.69 28.47
CA VAL A 336 14.31 -12.20 29.61
C VAL A 336 13.48 -13.45 29.23
N SER A 337 13.88 -14.59 29.80
CA SER A 337 13.06 -15.65 30.42
C SER A 337 11.90 -16.29 29.63
N THR A 338 11.92 -17.61 29.54
CA THR A 338 10.96 -18.52 28.88
C THR A 338 9.58 -18.68 29.55
N ASN A 339 9.16 -17.77 30.44
CA ASN A 339 7.88 -17.89 31.16
C ASN A 339 6.76 -17.03 30.55
N TYR A 340 5.54 -17.56 30.52
CA TYR A 340 4.35 -17.00 29.84
C TYR A 340 4.06 -15.51 30.09
N ALA A 341 4.48 -14.95 31.23
CA ALA A 341 4.34 -13.53 31.55
C ALA A 341 5.26 -12.59 30.73
N SER A 342 6.32 -13.11 30.10
CA SER A 342 7.26 -12.33 29.25
C SER A 342 6.82 -12.23 27.79
N ARG A 343 5.86 -13.05 27.33
CA ARG A 343 5.26 -12.93 25.97
C ARG A 343 4.56 -11.58 25.74
N VAL A 344 4.31 -10.85 26.82
CA VAL A 344 3.66 -9.54 26.85
C VAL A 344 4.69 -8.39 27.02
N ASN A 345 5.99 -8.67 27.14
CA ASN A 345 7.04 -7.69 27.48
C ASN A 345 7.77 -7.05 26.29
N ALA A 346 7.46 -7.40 25.05
CA ALA A 346 7.91 -6.62 23.90
C ALA A 346 7.19 -5.25 23.78
N ARG A 347 6.36 -4.88 24.77
CA ARG A 347 5.50 -3.68 24.81
C ARG A 347 6.19 -2.36 24.49
N GLY A 348 7.52 -2.29 24.57
CA GLY A 348 8.26 -1.08 24.29
C GLY A 348 9.43 -1.20 23.32
N TYR A 349 9.71 -2.37 22.71
CA TYR A 349 10.90 -2.59 21.87
C TYR A 349 10.62 -3.44 20.63
N TYR A 350 10.21 -2.80 19.54
CA TYR A 350 9.87 -3.46 18.26
C TYR A 350 10.04 -2.51 17.08
N CYS A 351 10.15 -3.04 15.87
CA CYS A 351 10.15 -2.25 14.64
C CYS A 351 8.72 -2.17 14.06
N LEU A 352 8.31 -0.97 13.65
CA LEU A 352 7.02 -0.67 13.03
C LEU A 352 7.07 -0.73 11.50
N SER A 353 8.19 -0.37 10.90
CA SER A 353 8.38 -0.39 9.45
C SER A 353 9.84 -0.14 9.06
N CYS A 354 10.23 -0.63 7.88
CA CYS A 354 11.45 -0.22 7.20
C CYS A 354 11.13 0.36 5.83
N LEU A 355 11.79 1.45 5.44
CA LEU A 355 11.68 2.09 4.13
C LEU A 355 13.06 2.22 3.50
N ILE A 356 13.24 1.70 2.29
CA ILE A 356 14.48 1.84 1.52
C ILE A 356 14.24 2.77 0.34
N TYR A 357 14.91 3.92 0.34
CA TYR A 357 14.87 4.91 -0.73
C TYR A 357 16.00 4.63 -1.72
N LYS A 358 15.66 4.44 -2.99
CA LYS A 358 16.61 4.15 -4.06
C LYS A 358 16.86 5.41 -4.90
N GLY A 359 18.14 5.78 -5.04
CA GLY A 359 18.57 6.93 -5.82
C GLY A 359 20.07 6.89 -6.12
N SER A 360 20.73 8.05 -6.11
CA SER A 360 22.20 8.14 -6.23
C SER A 360 22.94 7.43 -5.09
N VAL A 361 22.27 7.24 -3.96
CA VAL A 361 22.63 6.35 -2.86
C VAL A 361 21.37 5.59 -2.41
N GLU A 362 21.53 4.45 -1.74
CA GLU A 362 20.41 3.79 -1.06
C GLU A 362 20.38 4.22 0.41
N LEU A 363 19.23 4.70 0.87
CA LEU A 363 19.02 5.11 2.27
C LEU A 363 17.94 4.24 2.91
N LEU A 364 18.13 3.88 4.18
CA LEU A 364 17.16 3.11 4.96
C LEU A 364 16.68 3.94 6.15
N GLU A 365 15.37 4.07 6.31
CA GLU A 365 14.70 4.55 7.52
C GLU A 365 14.01 3.37 8.22
N THR A 366 14.37 3.11 9.47
CA THR A 366 13.73 2.11 10.32
C THR A 366 12.96 2.82 11.44
N VAL A 367 11.65 2.66 11.47
CA VAL A 367 10.80 3.19 12.54
C VAL A 367 10.74 2.16 13.66
N VAL A 368 11.27 2.50 14.82
CA VAL A 368 11.27 1.61 16.00
C VAL A 368 10.47 2.23 17.13
N VAL A 369 9.95 1.39 18.00
CA VAL A 369 9.52 1.77 19.34
C VAL A 369 10.58 1.26 20.29
N GLU A 370 11.17 2.14 21.09
CA GLU A 370 12.13 1.81 22.16
C GLU A 370 11.67 2.56 23.42
N ASN A 371 11.52 1.88 24.56
CA ASN A 371 10.91 2.44 25.77
C ASN A 371 9.52 3.07 25.56
N ASN A 372 8.65 2.39 24.81
CA ASN A 372 7.30 2.88 24.45
C ASN A 372 7.30 4.22 23.69
N SER A 373 8.47 4.65 23.21
CA SER A 373 8.65 5.90 22.49
C SER A 373 9.05 5.59 21.06
N ARG A 374 8.35 6.19 20.11
CA ARG A 374 8.65 6.02 18.69
C ARG A 374 9.90 6.81 18.34
N GLY A 375 10.86 6.14 17.70
CA GLY A 375 12.08 6.72 17.17
C GLY A 375 12.35 6.25 15.74
N LYS A 376 13.38 6.83 15.12
CA LYS A 376 13.84 6.47 13.78
C LYS A 376 15.34 6.20 13.80
N LYS A 377 15.77 5.16 13.09
CA LYS A 377 17.18 4.87 12.81
C LYS A 377 17.41 5.03 11.32
N HIS A 378 18.54 5.59 10.94
CA HIS A 378 18.85 5.93 9.55
C HIS A 378 20.16 5.28 9.14
N PHE A 379 20.20 4.76 7.92
CA PHE A 379 21.37 4.08 7.37
C PHE A 379 21.59 4.48 5.91
N GLU A 380 22.84 4.44 5.47
CA GLU A 380 23.25 4.55 4.08
C GLU A 380 23.91 3.25 3.65
N LYS A 381 23.57 2.76 2.46
CA LYS A 381 24.24 1.60 1.89
C LYS A 381 25.58 2.01 1.29
N THR A 382 26.63 1.33 1.75
CA THR A 382 28.00 1.51 1.29
C THR A 382 28.22 0.84 -0.07
N ALA A 383 29.30 1.21 -0.75
CA ALA A 383 29.71 0.59 -2.02
C ALA A 383 29.91 -0.94 -1.94
N ASN A 384 30.23 -1.46 -0.75
CA ASN A 384 30.39 -2.90 -0.50
C ASN A 384 29.05 -3.61 -0.18
N GLY A 385 27.92 -2.92 -0.37
CA GLY A 385 26.58 -3.46 -0.13
C GLY A 385 26.21 -3.63 1.35
N THR A 386 26.91 -2.95 2.27
CA THR A 386 26.58 -2.98 3.72
C THR A 386 25.92 -1.69 4.18
N TRP A 387 24.99 -1.78 5.13
CA TRP A 387 24.33 -0.61 5.72
C TRP A 387 25.20 -0.01 6.83
N LYS A 388 25.45 1.30 6.73
CA LYS A 388 26.16 2.09 7.73
C LYS A 388 25.19 3.05 8.39
N SER A 389 25.13 3.05 9.73
CA SER A 389 24.31 4.03 10.46
C SER A 389 24.78 5.45 10.19
N ILE A 390 23.82 6.35 9.96
CA ILE A 390 24.06 7.78 9.76
C ILE A 390 23.12 8.61 10.63
N GLY A 391 23.48 9.87 10.87
CA GLY A 391 22.63 10.81 11.60
C GLY A 391 21.48 11.34 10.74
N TYR A 392 20.39 11.78 11.37
CA TYR A 392 19.21 12.32 10.68
C TYR A 392 19.55 13.47 9.71
N ASN A 393 20.42 14.40 10.08
CA ASN A 393 20.78 15.53 9.22
C ASN A 393 21.48 15.10 7.92
N ASP A 394 22.30 14.04 7.98
CA ASP A 394 22.98 13.50 6.80
C ASP A 394 21.99 12.72 5.93
N PHE A 395 21.12 11.93 6.55
CA PHE A 395 20.02 11.22 5.88
C PHE A 395 19.10 12.20 5.14
N ASP A 396 18.60 13.24 5.82
CA ASP A 396 17.70 14.24 5.24
C ASP A 396 18.37 14.99 4.07
N LYS A 397 19.64 15.39 4.23
CA LYS A 397 20.41 16.02 3.14
C LYS A 397 20.55 15.10 1.93
N LYS A 398 20.90 13.83 2.14
CA LYS A 398 21.04 12.85 1.05
C LYS A 398 19.70 12.54 0.39
N LEU A 399 18.61 12.41 1.15
CA LEU A 399 17.27 12.19 0.61
C LEU A 399 16.80 13.37 -0.23
N LYS A 400 17.07 14.61 0.21
CA LYS A 400 16.84 15.82 -0.59
C LYS A 400 17.64 15.82 -1.89
N ASN A 401 18.89 15.37 -1.86
CA ASN A 401 19.70 15.26 -3.08
C ASN A 401 19.14 14.22 -4.06
N ILE A 402 18.64 13.08 -3.54
CA ILE A 402 17.93 12.09 -4.36
C ILE A 402 16.71 12.74 -5.02
N LYS A 403 15.86 13.42 -4.23
CA LYS A 403 14.67 14.12 -4.74
C LYS A 403 15.03 15.17 -5.81
N ASN A 404 16.05 15.99 -5.57
CA ASN A 404 16.48 17.03 -6.50
C ASN A 404 17.05 16.48 -7.81
N GLY A 405 17.76 15.34 -7.75
CA GLY A 405 18.25 14.64 -8.94
C GLY A 405 17.12 14.07 -9.80
N VAL A 406 15.99 13.71 -9.18
CA VAL A 406 14.78 13.30 -9.91
C VAL A 406 14.08 14.49 -10.56
N THR A 407 14.02 15.64 -9.90
CA THR A 407 13.35 16.84 -10.45
C THR A 407 14.14 17.54 -11.55
N ASN A 408 15.47 17.42 -11.55
CA ASN A 408 16.36 18.03 -12.54
C ASN A 408 17.29 16.98 -13.17
N PRO A 409 16.78 16.08 -14.04
CA PRO A 409 17.64 15.15 -14.75
C PRO A 409 18.57 15.97 -15.66
N SER A 410 19.87 15.98 -15.36
CA SER A 410 20.87 16.65 -16.18
C SER A 410 20.78 16.12 -17.62
N THR A 411 20.51 16.99 -18.59
CA THR A 411 20.58 16.66 -20.02
C THR A 411 21.95 16.06 -20.33
N PRO A 412 22.05 14.90 -21.02
CA PRO A 412 23.34 14.39 -21.44
C PRO A 412 24.00 15.44 -22.33
N SER A 413 25.18 15.92 -21.96
CA SER A 413 25.98 16.76 -22.84
C SER A 413 26.28 15.97 -24.10
N SER A 414 25.66 16.35 -25.22
CA SER A 414 26.10 15.93 -26.54
C SER A 414 27.57 16.32 -26.68
N LYS A 415 28.39 15.34 -27.07
CA LYS A 415 29.84 15.43 -27.26
C LYS A 415 30.29 16.65 -28.05
#